data_AF-A0A945LN71-F1
#
_entry.id   AF-A0A945LN71-F1
#
_cell.length_a   1.000
_cell.length_b   1.000
_cell.length_c   1.000
_cell.angle_alpha   90.00
_cell.angle_beta   90.00
_cell.angle_gamma   90.00
#
_symmetry.space_group_name_H-M   'P 1'
#
loop_
_entity.id
_entity.type
_entity.pdbx_description
1 polymer ?
#
loop_
_entity_poly.entity_id
_entity_poly.type
_entity_poly.pdbx_seq_one_letter_code
_entity_poly.pdbx_strand_id
1 'polypeptide(L)'
;MNLKGIFSNKSESTKLFLFVMIVFISSLIGILSIGIIFADAGELKFNQENINQLKITQLISSVFIFIIPPLLFSYFENDQYLKGLGFNSKFKRQNILIILMIILFSQPLVAYCMQLNLDFINFITDYIPKVIEGMKQMEDSAEEATMAFLKMDNIGDLLFNLFLIAIIPAIGEEMFFRRVIQKKLKNILRNPHIAILITSFIFSAIHMQFFGFLPRFFLGMVLGY
;
A
#
# COMPACT_ATOMS: atom_id res chain seq x y z
N MET A 1 -25.96 13.64 -16.14
CA MET A 1 -26.25 13.27 -14.73
C MET A 1 -25.07 13.70 -13.87
N ASN A 2 -25.28 14.49 -12.81
CA ASN A 2 -24.18 14.90 -11.93
C ASN A 2 -23.86 13.75 -10.95
N LEU A 3 -22.74 13.05 -11.16
CA LEU A 3 -22.33 11.91 -10.34
C LEU A 3 -21.70 12.32 -9.00
N LYS A 4 -21.39 13.60 -8.82
CA LYS A 4 -20.71 14.11 -7.63
C LYS A 4 -21.63 14.03 -6.42
N GLY A 5 -21.14 13.48 -5.32
CA GLY A 5 -21.92 13.36 -4.08
C GLY A 5 -22.99 12.28 -4.07
N ILE A 6 -23.04 11.39 -5.06
CA ILE A 6 -24.02 10.30 -5.13
C ILE A 6 -23.96 9.34 -3.92
N PHE A 7 -22.84 9.31 -3.18
CA PHE A 7 -22.69 8.51 -1.96
C PHE A 7 -22.99 9.28 -0.67
N SER A 8 -23.25 10.59 -0.72
CA SER A 8 -23.33 11.44 0.48
C SER A 8 -24.33 10.93 1.53
N ASN A 9 -25.49 10.45 1.06
CA ASN A 9 -26.62 10.03 1.89
C ASN A 9 -26.60 8.53 2.25
N LYS A 10 -25.57 7.79 1.83
CA LYS A 10 -25.44 6.35 2.13
C LYS A 10 -24.83 6.14 3.51
N SER A 11 -25.12 5.00 4.12
CA SER A 11 -24.47 4.60 5.38
C SER A 11 -22.96 4.39 5.19
N GLU A 12 -22.19 4.53 6.27
CA GLU A 12 -20.73 4.38 6.21
C GLU A 12 -20.29 2.96 5.81
N SER A 13 -21.07 1.92 6.18
CA SER A 13 -20.81 0.54 5.74
C SER A 13 -21.05 0.36 4.24
N THR A 14 -22.13 0.91 3.69
CA THR A 14 -22.40 0.87 2.25
C THR A 14 -21.33 1.65 1.48
N LYS A 15 -20.90 2.81 2.01
CA LYS A 15 -19.78 3.58 1.43
C LYS A 15 -18.49 2.76 1.39
N LEU A 16 -18.13 2.08 2.47
CA LEU A 16 -16.95 1.21 2.50
C LEU A 16 -17.06 0.05 1.50
N PHE A 17 -18.23 -0.58 1.40
CA PHE A 17 -18.46 -1.62 0.39
C PHE A 17 -18.29 -1.09 -1.05
N LEU A 18 -18.87 0.08 -1.36
CA LEU A 18 -18.72 0.72 -2.66
C LEU A 18 -17.27 1.10 -2.95
N PHE A 19 -16.50 1.51 -1.94
CA PHE A 19 -15.07 1.73 -2.09
C PHE A 19 -14.34 0.46 -2.53
N VAL A 20 -14.59 -0.67 -1.87
CA VAL A 20 -13.98 -1.97 -2.24
C VAL A 20 -14.35 -2.36 -3.68
N MET A 21 -15.59 -2.10 -4.12
CA MET A 21 -15.99 -2.33 -5.51
C MET A 21 -15.24 -1.43 -6.50
N ILE A 22 -15.03 -0.15 -6.17
CA ILE A 22 -14.22 0.76 -6.99
C ILE A 22 -12.78 0.27 -7.08
N VAL A 23 -12.20 -0.19 -5.97
CA VAL A 23 -10.84 -0.77 -5.95
C VAL A 23 -10.76 -1.97 -6.87
N PHE A 24 -11.72 -2.91 -6.77
CA PHE A 24 -11.75 -4.11 -7.61
C PHE A 24 -11.83 -3.76 -9.11
N ILE A 25 -12.77 -2.89 -9.49
CA ILE A 25 -12.93 -2.46 -10.89
C ILE A 25 -11.68 -1.74 -11.38
N SER A 26 -11.12 -0.85 -10.58
CA SER A 26 -9.90 -0.11 -10.92
C SER A 26 -8.70 -1.05 -11.09
N SER A 27 -8.52 -2.03 -10.20
CA SER A 27 -7.45 -3.02 -10.32
C SER A 27 -7.60 -3.88 -11.58
N LEU A 28 -8.83 -4.26 -11.96
CA LEU A 28 -9.08 -5.02 -13.18
C LEU A 28 -8.69 -4.20 -14.42
N ILE A 29 -9.05 -2.91 -14.45
CA ILE A 29 -8.65 -2.00 -15.53
C ILE A 29 -7.11 -1.86 -15.56
N GLY A 30 -6.46 -1.77 -14.41
CA GLY A 30 -4.99 -1.73 -14.32
C GLY A 30 -4.33 -2.98 -14.93
N ILE A 31 -4.83 -4.17 -14.56
CA ILE A 31 -4.35 -5.45 -15.10
C ILE A 31 -4.57 -5.52 -16.62
N LEU A 32 -5.76 -5.14 -17.10
CA LEU A 32 -6.05 -5.10 -18.55
C LEU A 32 -5.14 -4.11 -19.27
N SER A 33 -4.85 -2.95 -18.67
CA SER A 33 -3.95 -1.95 -19.24
C SER A 33 -2.53 -2.50 -19.40
N ILE A 34 -2.02 -3.20 -18.38
CA ILE A 34 -0.73 -3.91 -18.44
C ILE A 34 -0.75 -4.94 -19.57
N GLY A 35 -1.81 -5.75 -19.65
CA GLY A 35 -1.96 -6.76 -20.70
C GLY A 35 -1.99 -6.18 -22.11
N ILE A 36 -2.62 -5.02 -22.32
CA ILE A 36 -2.64 -4.33 -23.62
C ILE A 36 -1.26 -3.75 -23.97
N ILE A 37 -0.58 -3.12 -23.01
CA ILE A 37 0.73 -2.50 -23.22
C ILE A 37 1.78 -3.55 -23.60
N PHE A 38 1.70 -4.74 -23.00
CA PHE A 38 2.66 -5.83 -23.21
C PHE A 38 2.10 -6.97 -24.07
N ALA A 39 1.01 -6.74 -24.80
CA ALA A 39 0.36 -7.77 -25.62
C ALA A 39 1.32 -8.42 -26.64
N ASP A 40 2.23 -7.62 -27.20
CA ASP A 40 3.22 -8.06 -28.19
C ASP A 40 4.57 -8.48 -27.56
N ALA A 41 4.73 -8.34 -26.24
CA ALA A 41 6.02 -8.47 -25.56
C ALA A 41 6.37 -9.89 -25.08
N GLY A 42 5.51 -10.90 -25.32
CA GLY A 42 5.71 -12.26 -24.81
C GLY A 42 5.55 -12.38 -23.29
N GLU A 43 5.98 -13.50 -22.70
CA GLU A 43 5.94 -13.69 -21.23
C GLU A 43 6.84 -12.69 -20.51
N LEU A 44 6.31 -12.04 -19.47
CA LEU A 44 7.07 -11.23 -18.52
C LEU A 44 8.07 -12.12 -17.76
N LYS A 45 9.25 -12.38 -18.32
CA LYS A 45 10.37 -13.02 -17.61
C LYS A 45 11.14 -11.96 -16.82
N PHE A 46 11.95 -12.33 -15.84
CA PHE A 46 12.80 -11.35 -15.14
C PHE A 46 14.16 -11.21 -15.87
N ASN A 47 14.23 -10.40 -16.93
CA ASN A 47 15.49 -10.03 -17.63
C ASN A 47 15.71 -8.51 -17.63
N GLN A 48 16.90 -8.04 -18.01
CA GLN A 48 17.24 -6.60 -18.02
C GLN A 48 16.31 -5.74 -18.90
N GLU A 49 15.84 -6.24 -20.05
CA GLU A 49 14.80 -5.58 -20.85
C GLU A 49 13.45 -5.49 -20.12
N ASN A 50 13.22 -6.40 -19.17
CA ASN A 50 11.99 -6.48 -18.40
C ASN A 50 12.00 -5.58 -17.17
N ILE A 51 13.13 -4.93 -16.82
CA ILE A 51 13.17 -3.97 -15.72
C ILE A 51 12.24 -2.78 -16.02
N ASN A 52 12.27 -2.26 -17.25
CA ASN A 52 11.36 -1.17 -17.64
C ASN A 52 9.90 -1.62 -17.63
N GLN A 53 9.62 -2.87 -18.03
CA GLN A 53 8.29 -3.46 -17.97
C GLN A 53 7.82 -3.60 -16.51
N LEU A 54 8.68 -4.08 -15.60
CA LEU A 54 8.42 -4.16 -14.16
C LEU A 54 8.15 -2.77 -13.56
N LYS A 55 8.92 -1.75 -13.95
CA LYS A 55 8.70 -0.37 -13.51
C LYS A 55 7.33 0.16 -13.94
N ILE A 56 6.94 -0.09 -15.20
CA ILE A 56 5.62 0.29 -15.73
C ILE A 56 4.50 -0.48 -15.03
N THR A 57 4.66 -1.80 -14.85
CA THR A 57 3.71 -2.64 -14.12
C THR A 57 3.55 -2.14 -12.68
N GLN A 58 4.63 -1.82 -11.98
CA GLN A 58 4.59 -1.27 -10.63
C GLN A 58 3.87 0.08 -10.58
N LEU A 59 4.13 0.96 -11.57
CA LEU A 59 3.48 2.26 -11.69
C LEU A 59 1.96 2.08 -11.86
N ILE A 60 1.55 1.28 -12.84
CA ILE A 60 0.14 1.04 -13.15
C ILE A 60 -0.55 0.40 -11.94
N SER A 61 0.02 -0.66 -11.37
CA SER A 61 -0.54 -1.32 -10.18
C SER A 61 -0.72 -0.34 -9.01
N SER A 62 0.31 0.45 -8.70
CA SER A 62 0.26 1.41 -7.58
C SER A 62 -0.82 2.48 -7.81
N VAL A 63 -0.90 3.03 -9.03
CA VAL A 63 -1.89 4.07 -9.37
C VAL A 63 -3.31 3.52 -9.35
N PHE A 64 -3.55 2.37 -9.98
CA PHE A 64 -4.89 1.80 -10.11
C PHE A 64 -5.40 1.15 -8.83
N ILE A 65 -4.53 0.72 -7.92
CA ILE A 65 -4.93 0.18 -6.62
C ILE A 65 -5.06 1.30 -5.57
N PHE A 66 -4.07 2.17 -5.46
CA PHE A 66 -3.95 3.07 -4.30
C PHE A 66 -4.29 4.54 -4.57
N ILE A 67 -4.28 5.01 -5.81
CA ILE A 67 -4.50 6.45 -6.11
C ILE A 67 -5.87 6.69 -6.74
N ILE A 68 -6.20 5.97 -7.81
CA ILE A 68 -7.47 6.15 -8.53
C ILE A 68 -8.67 5.87 -7.63
N PRO A 69 -8.73 4.75 -6.89
CA PRO A 69 -9.91 4.46 -6.06
C PRO A 69 -10.22 5.52 -5.01
N PRO A 70 -9.28 6.00 -4.16
CA PRO A 70 -9.60 7.04 -3.18
C PRO A 70 -9.98 8.38 -3.81
N LEU A 71 -9.42 8.74 -4.97
CA LEU A 71 -9.81 9.95 -5.71
C LEU A 71 -11.25 9.85 -6.22
N LEU A 72 -11.61 8.75 -6.88
CA LEU A 72 -12.97 8.49 -7.36
C LEU A 72 -13.96 8.38 -6.19
N PHE A 73 -13.56 7.75 -5.10
CA PHE A 73 -14.41 7.63 -3.94
C PHE A 73 -14.68 9.00 -3.28
N SER A 74 -13.65 9.84 -3.13
CA SER A 74 -13.85 11.22 -2.67
C SER A 74 -14.71 12.01 -3.65
N TYR A 75 -14.64 11.72 -4.96
CA TYR A 75 -15.52 12.29 -5.98
C TYR A 75 -16.99 12.02 -5.67
N PHE A 76 -17.30 10.75 -5.45
CA PHE A 76 -18.67 10.31 -5.21
C PHE A 76 -19.20 10.67 -3.84
N GLU A 77 -18.34 10.93 -2.85
CA GLU A 77 -18.77 11.35 -1.51
C GLU A 77 -19.01 12.88 -1.40
N ASN A 78 -18.58 13.69 -2.38
CA ASN A 78 -18.60 15.16 -2.32
C ASN A 78 -17.83 15.75 -1.12
N ASP A 79 -16.97 14.94 -0.49
CA ASP A 79 -15.91 15.45 0.36
C ASP A 79 -15.02 16.31 -0.53
N GLN A 80 -14.74 17.55 -0.12
CA GLN A 80 -13.91 18.49 -0.89
C GLN A 80 -12.62 17.78 -1.30
N TYR A 81 -12.53 17.39 -2.58
CA TYR A 81 -11.79 16.22 -3.08
C TYR A 81 -10.39 16.03 -2.52
N LEU A 82 -9.63 17.11 -2.44
CA LEU A 82 -8.26 17.10 -1.97
C LEU A 82 -8.16 17.37 -0.46
N LYS A 83 -9.13 18.08 0.11
CA LYS A 83 -9.19 18.38 1.54
C LYS A 83 -9.60 17.15 2.36
N GLY A 84 -10.52 16.32 1.84
CA GLY A 84 -10.89 15.04 2.44
C GLY A 84 -9.72 14.04 2.47
N LEU A 85 -8.81 14.15 1.51
CA LEU A 85 -7.61 13.32 1.37
C LEU A 85 -6.39 13.88 2.14
N GLY A 86 -6.52 15.00 2.85
CA GLY A 86 -5.47 15.50 3.74
C GLY A 86 -4.40 16.39 3.14
N PHE A 87 -4.54 16.79 1.86
CA PHE A 87 -3.58 17.70 1.19
C PHE A 87 -3.61 19.14 1.73
N ASN A 88 -4.43 19.44 2.73
CA ASN A 88 -4.55 20.76 3.34
C ASN A 88 -3.77 20.90 4.67
N SER A 89 -2.82 19.99 4.93
CA SER A 89 -1.97 20.05 6.12
C SER A 89 -0.92 21.15 5.99
N LYS A 90 -0.79 22.00 7.01
CA LYS A 90 0.32 22.96 7.08
C LYS A 90 1.57 22.20 7.53
N PHE A 91 2.61 22.21 6.70
CA PHE A 91 3.91 21.65 7.06
C PHE A 91 4.51 22.40 8.26
N LYS A 92 4.49 21.76 9.44
CA LYS A 92 5.17 22.25 10.63
C LYS A 92 6.54 21.59 10.75
N ARG A 93 7.59 22.37 11.03
CA ARG A 93 8.95 21.86 11.25
C ARG A 93 9.02 20.79 12.35
N GLN A 94 8.18 20.92 13.38
CA GLN A 94 8.08 19.92 14.45
C GLN A 94 7.64 18.54 13.93
N ASN A 95 6.72 18.48 12.97
CA ASN A 95 6.25 17.21 12.41
C ASN A 95 7.36 16.52 11.63
N ILE A 96 8.18 17.28 10.90
CA ILE A 96 9.35 16.73 10.19
C ILE A 96 10.34 16.14 11.20
N LEU A 97 10.63 16.87 12.29
CA LEU A 97 11.50 16.36 13.36
C LEU A 97 10.94 15.05 13.94
N ILE A 98 9.64 15.02 14.28
CA ILE A 98 8.99 13.82 14.82
C ILE A 98 9.10 12.64 13.85
N ILE A 99 8.85 12.85 12.55
CA ILE A 99 8.98 11.81 11.54
C ILE A 99 10.41 11.28 11.47
N LEU A 100 11.41 12.17 11.47
CA LEU A 100 12.83 11.77 11.48
C LEU A 100 13.19 10.98 12.74
N MET A 101 12.68 11.40 13.91
CA MET A 101 12.86 10.66 15.16
C MET A 101 12.20 9.28 15.10
N ILE A 102 10.98 9.17 14.56
CA ILE A 102 10.32 7.87 14.38
C ILE A 102 11.16 6.97 13.47
N ILE A 103 11.66 7.47 12.34
CA ILE A 103 12.46 6.67 11.40
C ILE A 103 13.75 6.16 12.06
N LEU A 104 14.46 7.03 12.79
CA LEU A 104 15.74 6.67 13.44
C LEU A 104 15.54 5.75 14.64
N PHE A 105 14.57 6.04 15.51
CA PHE A 105 14.39 5.33 16.77
C PHE A 105 13.45 4.13 16.69
N SER A 106 12.72 3.92 15.58
CA SER A 106 11.93 2.71 15.39
C SER A 106 12.75 1.48 15.02
N GLN A 107 14.01 1.62 14.60
CA GLN A 107 14.84 0.51 14.13
C GLN A 107 14.99 -0.64 15.13
N PRO A 108 15.28 -0.39 16.43
CA PRO A 108 15.35 -1.48 17.42
C PRO A 108 14.01 -2.20 17.58
N LEU A 109 12.91 -1.47 17.49
CA LEU A 109 11.57 -2.02 17.60
C LEU A 109 11.18 -2.84 16.37
N VAL A 110 11.55 -2.37 15.18
CA VAL A 110 11.40 -3.11 13.92
C VAL A 110 12.19 -4.40 13.97
N ALA A 111 13.45 -4.37 14.42
CA ALA A 111 14.29 -5.55 14.56
C ALA A 111 13.72 -6.55 15.58
N TYR A 112 13.22 -6.06 16.72
CA TYR A 112 12.57 -6.90 17.72
C TYR A 112 11.29 -7.55 17.19
N CYS A 113 10.42 -6.78 16.52
CA CYS A 113 9.22 -7.31 15.87
C CYS A 113 9.58 -8.31 14.76
N MET A 114 10.69 -8.10 14.04
CA MET A 114 11.15 -9.03 13.02
C MET A 114 11.54 -10.37 13.64
N GLN A 115 12.32 -10.35 14.72
CA GLN A 115 12.70 -11.57 15.44
C GLN A 115 11.47 -12.34 15.93
N LEU A 116 10.52 -11.66 16.57
CA LEU A 116 9.28 -12.28 17.03
C LEU A 116 8.48 -12.90 15.87
N ASN A 117 8.46 -12.24 14.72
CA ASN A 117 7.76 -12.76 13.54
C ASN A 117 8.44 -14.03 13.00
N LEU A 118 9.78 -14.04 12.94
CA LEU A 118 10.56 -15.21 12.54
C LEU A 118 10.38 -16.37 13.51
N ASP A 119 10.43 -16.11 14.81
CA ASP A 119 10.22 -17.13 15.84
C ASP A 119 8.82 -17.77 15.71
N PHE A 120 7.80 -16.96 15.45
CA PHE A 120 6.44 -17.45 15.19
C PHE A 120 6.37 -18.29 13.90
N ILE A 121 6.97 -17.83 12.80
CA ILE A 121 7.00 -18.57 11.54
C ILE A 121 7.72 -19.91 11.72
N ASN A 122 8.88 -19.92 12.38
CA ASN A 122 9.63 -21.13 12.68
C ASN A 122 8.80 -22.11 13.52
N PHE A 123 8.09 -21.62 14.54
CA PHE A 123 7.20 -22.44 15.36
C PHE A 123 6.08 -23.10 14.54
N ILE A 124 5.46 -22.39 13.60
CA ILE A 124 4.36 -22.94 12.78
C ILE A 124 4.84 -23.74 11.56
N THR A 125 6.13 -23.69 11.22
CA THR A 125 6.68 -24.28 9.99
C THR A 125 6.43 -25.77 9.90
N ASP A 126 6.61 -26.49 11.01
CA ASP A 126 6.40 -27.94 11.05
C ASP A 126 4.93 -28.34 10.87
N TYR A 127 3.99 -27.44 11.18
CA TYR A 127 2.55 -27.69 11.07
C TYR A 127 2.02 -27.39 9.66
N ILE A 128 2.57 -26.39 8.97
CA ILE A 128 2.08 -25.93 7.65
C ILE A 128 3.23 -25.67 6.64
N PRO A 129 4.11 -26.66 6.38
CA PRO A 129 5.35 -26.43 5.63
C PRO A 129 5.12 -25.92 4.20
N LYS A 130 4.09 -26.43 3.50
CA LYS A 130 3.75 -25.98 2.14
C LYS A 130 3.31 -24.51 2.07
N VAL A 131 2.65 -24.03 3.12
CA VAL A 131 2.22 -22.63 3.20
C VAL A 131 3.43 -21.73 3.42
N ILE A 132 4.34 -22.13 4.33
CA ILE A 132 5.58 -21.39 4.60
C ILE A 132 6.49 -21.36 3.37
N GLU A 133 6.61 -22.46 2.64
CA GLU A 133 7.36 -22.50 1.38
C GLU A 133 6.78 -21.52 0.35
N GLY A 134 5.45 -21.48 0.21
CA GLY A 134 4.78 -20.49 -0.64
C GLY A 134 5.04 -19.06 -0.18
N MET A 135 4.98 -18.78 1.12
CA MET A 135 5.32 -17.45 1.67
C MET A 135 6.76 -17.06 1.35
N LYS A 136 7.70 -18.01 1.43
CA LYS A 136 9.11 -17.78 1.11
C LYS A 136 9.31 -17.48 -0.38
N GLN A 137 8.65 -18.22 -1.27
CA GLN A 137 8.71 -17.95 -2.71
C GLN A 137 8.19 -16.55 -3.07
N MET A 138 7.14 -16.08 -2.39
CA MET A 138 6.64 -14.71 -2.56
C MET A 138 7.65 -13.66 -2.07
N GLU A 139 8.35 -13.94 -0.98
CA GLU A 139 9.41 -13.08 -0.44
C GLU A 139 10.59 -13.00 -1.42
N ASP A 140 11.09 -14.15 -1.89
CA ASP A 140 12.20 -14.24 -2.84
C ASP A 140 11.87 -13.47 -4.14
N SER A 141 10.65 -13.61 -4.66
CA SER A 141 10.19 -12.88 -5.85
C SER A 141 10.17 -11.36 -5.65
N ALA A 142 9.77 -10.91 -4.45
CA ALA A 142 9.74 -9.49 -4.11
C ALA A 142 11.15 -8.92 -3.89
N GLU A 143 12.06 -9.72 -3.33
CA GLU A 143 13.49 -9.37 -3.20
C GLU A 143 14.14 -9.25 -4.58
N GLU A 144 13.90 -10.19 -5.49
CA GLU A 144 14.41 -10.14 -6.87
C GLU A 144 13.94 -8.86 -7.60
N ALA A 145 12.66 -8.51 -7.48
CA ALA A 145 12.12 -7.27 -8.04
C ALA A 145 12.79 -6.03 -7.44
N THR A 146 12.99 -6.03 -6.11
CA THR A 146 13.67 -4.93 -5.41
C THR A 146 15.12 -4.78 -5.88
N MET A 147 15.86 -5.88 -5.97
CA MET A 147 17.24 -5.90 -6.45
C MET A 147 17.34 -5.48 -7.92
N ALA A 148 16.35 -5.80 -8.75
CA ALA A 148 16.27 -5.32 -10.12
C ALA A 148 16.08 -3.80 -10.20
N PHE A 149 15.26 -3.22 -9.32
CA PHE A 149 15.12 -1.76 -9.24
C PHE A 149 16.38 -1.08 -8.71
N LEU A 150 17.18 -1.73 -7.85
CA LEU A 150 18.42 -1.17 -7.33
C LEU A 150 19.58 -1.12 -8.34
N LYS A 151 19.46 -1.79 -9.49
CA LYS A 151 20.41 -1.65 -10.61
C LYS A 151 20.15 -0.31 -11.31
N MET A 152 21.04 0.65 -11.09
CA MET A 152 20.93 2.03 -11.58
C MET A 152 22.26 2.46 -12.20
N ASP A 153 22.23 2.99 -13.41
CA ASP A 153 23.44 3.40 -14.12
C ASP A 153 23.76 4.89 -13.89
N ASN A 154 22.76 5.69 -13.51
CA ASN A 154 22.90 7.13 -13.29
C ASN A 154 21.94 7.70 -12.22
N ILE A 155 22.13 8.97 -11.86
CA ILE A 155 21.31 9.68 -10.85
C ILE A 155 19.84 9.83 -11.31
N GLY A 156 19.58 9.92 -12.61
CA GLY A 156 18.23 9.97 -13.16
C GLY A 156 17.44 8.70 -12.84
N ASP A 157 18.07 7.53 -12.97
CA ASP A 157 17.47 6.25 -12.60
C ASP A 157 17.14 6.20 -11.10
N LEU A 158 18.02 6.74 -10.25
CA LEU A 158 17.78 6.86 -8.81
C LEU A 158 16.57 7.74 -8.50
N LEU A 159 16.49 8.93 -9.10
CA LEU A 159 15.36 9.83 -8.88
C LEU A 159 14.04 9.23 -9.37
N PHE A 160 14.07 8.56 -10.53
CA PHE A 160 12.90 7.88 -11.06
C PHE A 160 12.46 6.72 -10.17
N ASN A 161 13.40 5.88 -9.74
CA ASN A 161 13.10 4.75 -8.84
C ASN A 161 12.56 5.24 -7.50
N LEU A 162 13.17 6.27 -6.89
CA LEU A 162 12.67 6.86 -5.66
C LEU A 162 11.24 7.38 -5.82
N PHE A 163 10.96 8.06 -6.92
CA PHE A 163 9.61 8.52 -7.24
C PHE A 163 8.62 7.34 -7.38
N LEU A 164 9.02 6.31 -8.12
CA LEU A 164 8.18 5.16 -8.46
C LEU A 164 7.89 4.25 -7.27
N ILE A 165 8.91 3.86 -6.50
CA ILE A 165 8.80 2.83 -5.47
C ILE A 165 8.62 3.40 -4.06
N ALA A 166 8.98 4.67 -3.83
CA ALA A 166 8.81 5.30 -2.52
C ALA A 166 7.70 6.35 -2.52
N ILE A 167 7.73 7.34 -3.43
CA ILE A 167 6.81 8.48 -3.36
C ILE A 167 5.38 8.08 -3.76
N ILE A 168 5.22 7.44 -4.92
CA ILE A 168 3.89 7.05 -5.42
C ILE A 168 3.17 6.11 -4.44
N PRO A 169 3.77 5.00 -3.97
CA PRO A 169 3.14 4.13 -2.99
C PRO A 169 2.85 4.85 -1.67
N ALA A 170 3.79 5.65 -1.13
CA ALA A 170 3.56 6.36 0.13
C ALA A 170 2.35 7.30 0.07
N ILE A 171 2.18 8.05 -1.03
CA ILE A 171 1.01 8.94 -1.22
C ILE A 171 -0.27 8.09 -1.38
N GLY A 172 -0.22 7.08 -2.24
CA GLY A 172 -1.37 6.23 -2.52
C GLY A 172 -1.85 5.48 -1.27
N GLU A 173 -0.95 4.85 -0.54
CA GLU A 173 -1.25 4.09 0.67
C GLU A 173 -1.82 5.00 1.77
N GLU A 174 -1.29 6.21 1.95
CA GLU A 174 -1.83 7.17 2.92
C GLU A 174 -3.25 7.59 2.55
N MET A 175 -3.50 7.87 1.25
CA MET A 175 -4.84 8.17 0.73
C MET A 175 -5.81 6.99 0.91
N PHE A 176 -5.37 5.78 0.57
CA PHE A 176 -6.19 4.57 0.63
C PHE A 176 -6.51 4.18 2.08
N PHE A 177 -5.47 3.99 2.90
CA PHE A 177 -5.60 3.44 4.24
C PHE A 177 -6.05 4.47 5.25
N ARG A 178 -5.38 5.62 5.36
CA ARG A 178 -5.69 6.59 6.43
C ARG A 178 -6.93 7.41 6.11
N ARG A 179 -7.07 7.86 4.85
CA ARG A 179 -8.16 8.78 4.48
C ARG A 179 -9.46 8.07 4.16
N VAL A 180 -9.42 6.85 3.62
CA VAL A 180 -10.63 6.07 3.34
C VAL A 180 -10.83 4.98 4.38
N ILE A 181 -10.04 3.90 4.39
CA ILE A 181 -10.32 2.71 5.21
C ILE A 181 -10.42 3.04 6.70
N GLN A 182 -9.39 3.65 7.30
CA GLN A 182 -9.35 3.98 8.72
C GLN A 182 -10.45 4.96 9.11
N LYS A 183 -10.68 6.00 8.30
CA LYS A 183 -11.75 6.99 8.54
C LYS A 183 -13.13 6.31 8.56
N LYS A 184 -13.41 5.43 7.60
CA LYS A 184 -14.67 4.68 7.53
C LYS A 184 -14.81 3.70 8.68
N LEU A 185 -13.77 2.93 8.99
CA LEU A 185 -13.77 2.01 10.13
C LEU A 185 -13.97 2.76 11.45
N LYS A 186 -13.36 3.94 11.63
CA LYS A 186 -13.58 4.78 12.82
C LYS A 186 -15.05 5.21 12.95
N ASN A 187 -15.68 5.60 11.85
CA ASN A 187 -17.10 5.99 11.85
C ASN A 187 -18.05 4.81 12.10
N ILE A 188 -17.72 3.62 11.57
CA ILE A 188 -18.52 2.40 11.73
C ILE A 188 -18.39 1.83 13.14
N LEU A 189 -17.15 1.61 13.61
CA LEU A 189 -16.85 0.94 14.88
C LEU A 189 -16.96 1.88 16.08
N ARG A 190 -16.96 3.20 15.84
CA ARG A 190 -16.96 4.24 16.89
C ARG A 190 -15.82 4.11 17.89
N ASN A 191 -14.76 3.39 17.52
CA ASN A 191 -13.55 3.21 18.32
C ASN A 191 -12.31 3.45 17.44
N PRO A 192 -11.56 4.54 17.66
CA PRO A 192 -10.39 4.86 16.84
C PRO A 192 -9.28 3.82 16.97
N HIS A 193 -9.08 3.22 18.15
CA HIS A 193 -8.01 2.25 18.38
C HIS A 193 -8.25 0.95 17.59
N ILE A 194 -9.48 0.45 17.58
CA ILE A 194 -9.85 -0.76 16.82
C ILE A 194 -9.76 -0.46 15.32
N ALA A 195 -10.20 0.73 14.88
CA ALA A 195 -10.09 1.13 13.48
C ALA A 195 -8.63 1.21 13.02
N ILE A 196 -7.72 1.73 13.85
CA ILE A 196 -6.27 1.73 13.58
C ILE A 196 -5.77 0.30 13.49
N LEU A 197 -6.02 -0.53 14.51
CA LEU A 197 -5.56 -1.92 14.56
C LEU A 197 -5.97 -2.71 13.31
N ILE A 198 -7.25 -2.66 12.93
CA ILE A 198 -7.74 -3.35 11.72
C ILE A 198 -7.09 -2.77 10.46
N THR A 199 -6.97 -1.45 10.36
CA THR A 199 -6.33 -0.81 9.20
C THR A 199 -4.87 -1.24 9.07
N SER A 200 -4.11 -1.24 10.16
CA SER A 200 -2.70 -1.63 10.18
C SER A 200 -2.51 -3.12 9.87
N PHE A 201 -3.44 -3.97 10.31
CA PHE A 201 -3.45 -5.39 9.98
C PHE A 201 -3.65 -5.61 8.47
N ILE A 202 -4.69 -4.99 7.90
CA ILE A 202 -4.96 -5.08 6.46
C ILE A 202 -3.80 -4.51 5.66
N PHE A 203 -3.26 -3.34 6.07
CA PHE A 203 -2.08 -2.73 5.48
C PHE A 203 -0.91 -3.72 5.41
N SER A 204 -0.58 -4.40 6.51
CA SER A 204 0.51 -5.37 6.52
C SER A 204 0.21 -6.60 5.66
N ALA A 205 -1.03 -7.11 5.71
CA ALA A 205 -1.44 -8.32 5.01
C ALA A 205 -1.38 -8.20 3.47
N ILE A 206 -1.80 -7.05 2.92
CA ILE A 206 -1.88 -6.88 1.45
C ILE A 206 -0.51 -6.83 0.76
N HIS A 207 0.58 -6.70 1.52
CA HIS A 207 1.94 -6.75 0.96
C HIS A 207 2.41 -8.17 0.68
N MET A 208 1.73 -9.20 1.19
CA MET A 208 2.00 -10.62 0.92
C MET A 208 3.43 -11.11 1.22
N GLN A 209 4.18 -10.36 2.03
CA GLN A 209 5.55 -10.69 2.46
C GLN A 209 5.54 -11.07 3.95
N PHE A 210 5.04 -12.25 4.30
CA PHE A 210 4.68 -12.54 5.69
C PHE A 210 5.84 -12.49 6.69
N PHE A 211 7.08 -12.61 6.23
CA PHE A 211 8.28 -12.47 7.07
C PHE A 211 8.46 -11.04 7.61
N GLY A 212 7.98 -10.02 6.88
CA GLY A 212 7.92 -8.62 7.33
C GLY A 212 6.58 -8.19 7.93
N PHE A 213 5.67 -9.12 8.24
CA PHE A 213 4.30 -8.80 8.67
C PHE A 213 4.24 -8.01 9.98
N LEU A 214 4.85 -8.54 11.05
CA LEU A 214 4.72 -7.93 12.38
C LEU A 214 5.36 -6.53 12.48
N PRO A 215 6.56 -6.28 11.91
CA PRO A 215 7.12 -4.93 11.88
C PRO A 215 6.24 -3.91 11.16
N ARG A 216 5.70 -4.26 9.98
CA ARG A 216 4.82 -3.37 9.21
C ARG A 216 3.48 -3.14 9.89
N PHE A 217 2.92 -4.17 10.52
CA PHE A 217 1.72 -4.04 11.33
C PHE A 217 1.94 -3.01 12.45
N PHE A 218 3.03 -3.14 13.20
CA PHE A 218 3.33 -2.23 14.31
C PHE A 218 3.60 -0.80 13.84
N LEU A 219 4.44 -0.60 12.83
CA LEU A 219 4.67 0.72 12.23
C LEU A 219 3.37 1.32 11.69
N GLY A 220 2.52 0.49 11.08
CA GLY A 220 1.20 0.88 10.64
C GLY A 220 0.32 1.40 11.78
N MET A 221 0.43 0.83 12.99
CA MET A 221 -0.29 1.35 14.16
C MET A 221 0.30 2.68 14.63
N VAL A 222 1.63 2.79 14.70
CA VAL A 222 2.33 4.03 15.10
C VAL A 222 1.94 5.18 14.19
N LEU A 223 1.92 4.96 12.87
CA LEU A 223 1.49 5.94 11.86
C LEU A 223 -0.03 6.13 11.80
N GLY A 224 -0.81 5.29 12.49
CA GLY A 224 -2.26 5.38 12.51
C GLY A 224 -2.82 6.36 13.55
N TYR A 225 -2.03 6.66 14.59
CA TYR A 225 -2.35 7.61 15.66
C TYR A 225 -2.04 9.06 15.27
#